data_AF-A0A947QQ61-F1
#
_entry.id   AF-A0A947QQ61-F1
#
_cell.length_a   1.000
_cell.length_b   1.000
_cell.length_c   1.000
_cell.angle_alpha   90.00
_cell.angle_beta   90.00
_cell.angle_gamma   90.00
#
_symmetry.space_group_name_H-M   'P 1'
#
loop_
_entity.id
_entity.type
_entity.pdbx_description
1 polymer ?
#
loop_
_entity_poly.entity_id
_entity_poly.type
_entity_poly.pdbx_seq_one_letter_code
_entity_poly.pdbx_strand_id
1 'polypeptide(L)'
;MNLRRSITGNKILSFGGLFGIGLSILLITILAEHIFTFWLLSWTVPIAVIIGAEAQQRKLLPSPKFVVSLVIFTLLILLSVSFSKGRNYYLENKREKILISTAPIHESSTIIKKSYYRGDGFDNESQTSITMKTEEEFSSIVEFYKTELENQGWRNVWPIKNNSGLWEKDNLGIGIKALDPDDDKTKYVVYMKFWGNWFNDMFYQL
;
A
#
# COMPACT_ATOMS: atom_id res chain seq x y z
N MET A 1 39.09 -42.05 17.11
CA MET A 1 39.19 -40.60 16.81
C MET A 1 38.39 -40.35 15.52
N ASN A 2 37.62 -39.26 15.43
CA ASN A 2 36.80 -38.81 14.27
C ASN A 2 35.33 -39.25 14.15
N LEU A 3 34.49 -38.95 15.15
CA LEU A 3 33.03 -38.78 14.95
C LEU A 3 32.51 -37.38 15.30
N ARG A 4 33.37 -36.48 15.81
CA ARG A 4 32.98 -35.14 16.27
C ARG A 4 32.91 -34.05 15.19
N ARG A 5 33.38 -34.31 13.96
CA ARG A 5 33.42 -33.28 12.89
C ARG A 5 32.17 -33.24 12.00
N SER A 6 31.35 -34.31 11.96
CA SER A 6 30.20 -34.39 11.06
C SER A 6 28.95 -33.65 11.55
N ILE A 7 28.80 -33.47 12.86
CA ILE A 7 27.56 -32.94 13.46
C ILE A 7 27.56 -31.39 13.45
N THR A 8 28.73 -30.77 13.42
CA THR A 8 28.89 -29.31 13.48
C THR A 8 28.61 -28.61 12.14
N GLY A 9 28.92 -29.26 11.01
CA GLY A 9 28.68 -28.72 9.65
C GLY A 9 27.19 -28.60 9.32
N ASN A 10 26.40 -29.65 9.62
CA ASN A 10 24.96 -29.66 9.37
C ASN A 10 24.20 -28.61 10.20
N LYS A 11 24.65 -28.32 11.43
CA LYS A 11 24.01 -27.34 12.32
C LYS A 11 24.21 -25.88 11.89
N ILE A 12 25.30 -25.58 11.18
CA ILE A 12 25.59 -24.23 10.66
C ILE A 12 24.85 -24.00 9.33
N LEU A 13 24.80 -25.02 8.46
CA LEU A 13 24.05 -24.99 7.20
C LEU A 13 22.54 -24.86 7.42
N SER A 14 21.97 -25.55 8.41
CA SER A 14 20.55 -25.40 8.76
C SER A 14 20.20 -24.00 9.29
N PHE A 15 21.14 -23.34 9.97
CA PHE A 15 20.93 -22.00 10.54
C PHE A 15 21.01 -20.91 9.46
N GLY A 16 21.99 -21.00 8.55
CA GLY A 16 22.08 -20.12 7.38
C GLY A 16 20.90 -20.27 6.43
N GLY A 17 20.40 -21.49 6.23
CA GLY A 17 19.22 -21.78 5.41
C GLY A 17 17.94 -21.14 5.96
N LEU A 18 17.68 -21.30 7.27
CA LEU A 18 16.50 -20.67 7.91
C LEU A 18 16.58 -19.14 7.90
N PHE A 19 17.76 -18.56 8.10
CA PHE A 19 17.95 -17.10 8.00
C PHE A 19 17.73 -16.59 6.58
N GLY A 20 18.26 -17.30 5.57
CA GLY A 20 18.06 -16.97 4.15
C GLY A 20 16.59 -17.05 3.71
N ILE A 21 15.85 -18.06 4.17
CA ILE A 21 14.41 -18.19 3.92
C ILE A 21 13.66 -17.03 4.61
N GLY A 22 13.98 -16.71 5.86
CA GLY A 22 13.37 -15.60 6.57
C GLY A 22 13.60 -14.25 5.88
N LEU A 23 14.82 -14.00 5.40
CA LEU A 23 15.16 -12.80 4.63
C LEU A 23 14.41 -12.74 3.29
N SER A 24 14.29 -13.89 2.61
CA SER A 24 13.56 -13.99 1.34
C SER A 24 12.07 -13.73 1.52
N ILE A 25 11.47 -14.27 2.58
CA ILE A 25 10.06 -14.00 2.95
C ILE A 25 9.89 -12.52 3.30
N LEU A 26 10.82 -11.92 4.04
CA LEU A 26 10.78 -10.49 4.37
C LEU A 26 10.83 -9.62 3.10
N LEU A 27 11.75 -9.91 2.18
CA LEU A 27 11.85 -9.23 0.88
C LEU A 27 10.56 -9.36 0.05
N ILE A 28 10.02 -10.58 -0.06
CA ILE A 28 8.75 -10.82 -0.77
C ILE A 28 7.61 -10.06 -0.10
N THR A 29 7.59 -10.00 1.24
CA THR A 29 6.55 -9.29 1.99
C THR A 29 6.60 -7.77 1.77
N ILE A 30 7.81 -7.21 1.68
CA ILE A 30 8.00 -5.78 1.37
C ILE A 30 7.49 -5.47 -0.05
N LEU A 31 7.69 -6.40 -0.99
CA LEU A 31 7.30 -6.25 -2.40
C LEU A 31 5.82 -6.53 -2.66
N ALA A 32 5.22 -7.51 -1.98
CA ALA A 32 3.87 -7.99 -2.23
C ALA A 32 2.77 -7.20 -1.49
N GLU A 33 3.12 -6.16 -0.73
CA GLU A 33 2.17 -5.21 -0.13
C GLU A 33 1.10 -5.76 0.83
N HIS A 34 1.19 -7.02 1.25
CA HIS A 34 0.11 -7.63 2.05
C HIS A 34 0.25 -7.36 3.56
N ILE A 35 -0.75 -6.67 4.12
CA ILE A 35 -0.94 -6.49 5.58
C ILE A 35 -0.97 -7.82 6.34
N PHE A 36 -1.56 -8.85 5.74
CA PHE A 36 -1.64 -10.18 6.34
C PHE A 36 -0.24 -10.78 6.56
N THR A 37 0.69 -10.56 5.63
CA THR A 37 2.05 -11.09 5.71
C THR A 37 2.87 -10.33 6.76
N PHE A 38 2.64 -9.02 6.95
CA PHE A 38 3.20 -8.27 8.08
C PHE A 38 2.65 -8.75 9.43
N TRP A 39 1.35 -9.04 9.50
CA TRP A 39 0.74 -9.62 10.70
C TRP A 39 1.33 -11.00 11.01
N LEU A 40 1.43 -11.88 10.00
CA LEU A 40 2.01 -13.22 10.16
C LEU A 40 3.48 -13.16 10.60
N LEU A 41 4.29 -12.30 9.97
CA LEU A 41 5.69 -12.06 10.35
C LEU A 41 5.82 -11.55 11.79
N SER A 42 4.89 -10.71 12.25
CA SER A 42 4.90 -10.22 13.63
C SER A 42 4.73 -11.34 14.66
N TRP A 43 4.05 -12.44 14.32
CA TRP A 43 3.94 -13.64 15.17
C TRP A 43 5.17 -14.55 15.11
N THR A 44 5.92 -14.53 13.99
CA THR A 44 7.12 -15.36 13.86
C THR A 44 8.20 -14.98 14.88
N VAL A 45 8.29 -13.72 15.29
CA VAL A 45 9.27 -13.25 16.29
C VAL A 45 8.95 -13.79 17.70
N PRO A 46 7.75 -13.60 18.29
CA PRO A 46 7.39 -14.21 19.57
C PRO A 46 7.54 -15.74 19.56
N ILE A 47 7.10 -16.40 18.48
CA ILE A 47 7.20 -17.85 18.36
C ILE A 47 8.66 -18.30 18.33
N ALA A 48 9.52 -17.61 17.56
CA ALA A 48 10.95 -17.90 17.52
C ALA A 48 11.65 -17.62 18.86
N VAL A 49 11.23 -16.59 19.60
CA VAL A 49 11.73 -16.28 20.95
C VAL A 49 11.34 -17.38 21.93
N ILE A 50 10.08 -17.84 21.92
CA ILE A 50 9.58 -18.90 22.82
C ILE A 50 10.29 -20.22 22.53
N ILE A 51 10.36 -20.62 21.25
CA ILE A 51 11.07 -21.84 20.83
C ILE A 51 12.56 -21.74 21.17
N GLY A 52 13.18 -20.57 20.95
CA GLY A 52 14.57 -20.30 21.29
C GLY A 52 14.85 -20.39 22.79
N ALA A 53 13.96 -19.82 23.62
CA ALA A 53 14.05 -19.86 25.08
C ALA A 53 13.86 -21.28 25.63
N GLU A 54 12.88 -22.04 25.14
CA GLU A 54 12.69 -23.44 25.52
C GLU A 54 13.89 -24.31 25.12
N ALA A 55 14.39 -24.13 23.90
CA ALA A 55 15.54 -24.90 23.44
C ALA A 55 16.85 -24.50 24.13
N GLN A 56 16.97 -23.25 24.63
CA GLN A 56 18.05 -22.83 25.52
C GLN A 56 17.93 -23.46 26.92
N GLN A 57 16.73 -23.52 27.50
CA GLN A 57 16.49 -24.19 28.79
C GLN A 57 16.88 -25.67 28.73
N ARG A 58 16.60 -26.33 27.60
CA ARG A 58 16.99 -27.72 27.35
C ARG A 58 18.47 -27.89 26.96
N LYS A 59 19.28 -26.81 26.93
CA LYS A 59 20.68 -26.76 26.46
C LYS A 59 20.88 -27.33 25.03
N LEU A 60 19.82 -27.30 24.21
CA LEU A 60 19.79 -27.85 22.86
C LEU A 60 20.27 -26.86 21.79
N LEU A 61 20.26 -25.56 22.09
CA LEU A 61 20.75 -24.50 21.20
C LEU A 61 22.11 -23.93 21.65
N PRO A 62 23.07 -23.72 20.73
CA PRO A 62 24.36 -23.14 21.06
C PRO A 62 24.41 -21.62 20.81
N SER A 63 25.27 -20.95 21.59
CA SER A 63 26.05 -19.75 21.26
C SER A 63 25.35 -18.38 21.25
N PRO A 64 26.04 -17.30 21.72
CA PRO A 64 25.66 -15.90 21.53
C PRO A 64 25.24 -15.53 20.10
N LYS A 65 25.68 -16.29 19.09
CA LYS A 65 25.31 -16.13 17.68
C LYS A 65 23.79 -16.26 17.44
N PHE A 66 23.09 -17.15 18.15
CA PHE A 66 21.64 -17.29 18.05
C PHE A 66 20.92 -16.01 18.50
N VAL A 67 21.34 -15.47 19.66
CA VAL A 67 20.79 -14.23 20.23
C VAL A 67 21.05 -13.04 19.30
N VAL A 68 22.28 -12.93 18.76
CA VAL A 68 22.63 -11.87 17.79
C VAL A 68 21.78 -11.96 16.52
N SER A 69 21.57 -13.15 15.96
CA SER A 69 20.71 -13.33 14.78
C SER A 69 19.25 -12.96 15.06
N LEU A 70 18.73 -13.31 16.23
CA LEU A 70 17.36 -12.94 16.64
C LEU A 70 17.20 -11.42 16.79
N VAL A 71 18.20 -10.75 17.38
CA VAL A 71 18.22 -9.28 17.49
C VAL A 71 18.26 -8.62 16.11
N ILE A 72 19.15 -9.09 15.22
CA ILE A 72 19.23 -8.58 13.84
C ILE A 72 17.89 -8.77 13.12
N PHE A 73 17.28 -9.95 13.23
CA PHE A 73 16.00 -10.23 12.59
C PHE A 73 14.87 -9.35 13.13
N THR A 74 14.83 -9.12 14.45
CA THR A 74 13.88 -8.21 15.09
C THR A 74 14.06 -6.77 14.61
N LEU A 75 15.30 -6.30 14.50
CA LEU A 75 15.60 -4.97 13.96
C LEU A 75 15.15 -4.83 12.50
N LEU A 76 15.38 -5.86 11.66
CA LEU A 76 14.94 -5.86 10.28
C LEU A 76 13.41 -5.79 10.14
N ILE A 77 12.66 -6.47 11.02
CA ILE A 77 11.20 -6.38 11.04
C ILE A 77 10.74 -4.98 11.47
N LEU A 78 11.31 -4.42 12.54
CA LEU A 78 10.99 -3.07 13.00
C LEU A 78 11.29 -2.01 11.93
N LEU A 79 12.43 -2.15 11.24
CA LEU A 79 12.80 -1.31 10.10
C LEU A 79 11.80 -1.46 8.96
N SER A 80 11.37 -2.68 8.64
CA SER A 80 10.39 -2.94 7.57
C SER A 80 9.03 -2.32 7.87
N VAL A 81 8.54 -2.44 9.11
CA VAL A 81 7.28 -1.81 9.55
C VAL A 81 7.40 -0.28 9.51
N SER A 82 8.50 0.27 9.99
CA SER A 82 8.75 1.72 9.98
C SER A 82 8.86 2.27 8.55
N PHE A 83 9.57 1.55 7.68
CA PHE A 83 9.67 1.84 6.26
C PHE A 83 8.30 1.82 5.58
N SER A 84 7.48 0.79 5.84
CA SER A 84 6.11 0.72 5.30
C SER A 84 5.25 1.90 5.76
N LYS A 85 5.30 2.28 7.05
CA LYS A 85 4.59 3.48 7.54
C LYS A 85 5.06 4.76 6.85
N GLY A 86 6.37 4.97 6.77
CA GLY A 86 6.97 6.15 6.13
C GLY A 86 6.62 6.22 4.64
N ARG A 87 6.74 5.10 3.94
CA ARG A 87 6.32 4.95 2.54
C ARG A 87 4.85 5.29 2.35
N ASN A 88 3.96 4.75 3.19
CA ASN A 88 2.52 4.99 3.06
C ASN A 88 2.18 6.47 3.29
N TYR A 89 2.82 7.13 4.26
CA TYR A 89 2.67 8.56 4.48
C TYR A 89 3.19 9.38 3.29
N TYR A 90 4.32 8.98 2.71
CA TYR A 90 4.86 9.62 1.51
C TYR A 90 3.91 9.46 0.31
N LEU A 91 3.43 8.24 0.06
CA LEU A 91 2.49 7.93 -1.03
C LEU A 91 1.17 8.67 -0.88
N GLU A 92 0.62 8.74 0.33
CA GLU A 92 -0.59 9.52 0.64
C GLU A 92 -0.43 10.98 0.19
N ASN A 93 0.66 11.63 0.61
CA ASN A 93 0.95 13.01 0.22
C ASN A 93 1.23 13.16 -1.28
N LYS A 94 1.98 12.24 -1.89
CA LYS A 94 2.34 12.28 -3.32
C LYS A 94 1.09 12.11 -4.19
N ARG A 95 0.25 11.13 -3.87
CA ARG A 95 -1.00 10.84 -4.58
C ARG A 95 -2.03 11.94 -4.40
N GLU A 96 -2.10 12.56 -3.22
CA GLU A 96 -2.91 13.77 -3.03
C GLU A 96 -2.46 14.90 -3.96
N LYS A 97 -1.15 15.15 -4.07
CA LYS A 97 -0.61 16.16 -4.98
C LYS A 97 -0.92 15.84 -6.45
N ILE A 98 -0.82 14.57 -6.85
CA ILE A 98 -1.17 14.14 -8.22
C ILE A 98 -2.66 14.42 -8.48
N LEU A 99 -3.55 14.01 -7.57
CA LEU A 99 -4.98 14.26 -7.73
C LEU A 99 -5.28 15.77 -7.87
N ILE A 100 -4.73 16.62 -7.00
CA ILE A 100 -4.99 18.07 -7.03
C ILE A 100 -4.45 18.74 -8.31
N SER A 101 -3.30 18.26 -8.81
CA SER A 101 -2.69 18.84 -10.02
C SER A 101 -3.33 18.37 -11.31
N THR A 102 -3.98 17.22 -11.29
CA THR A 102 -4.49 16.56 -12.51
C THR A 102 -6.00 16.63 -12.63
N ALA A 103 -6.75 16.58 -11.52
CA ALA A 103 -8.20 16.69 -11.58
C ALA A 103 -8.60 18.16 -11.79
N PRO A 104 -9.35 18.48 -12.86
CA PRO A 104 -9.85 19.84 -13.07
C PRO A 104 -10.86 20.17 -11.97
N ILE A 105 -10.76 21.34 -11.32
CA ILE A 105 -11.71 21.73 -10.27
C ILE A 105 -12.68 22.74 -10.88
N HIS A 106 -13.98 22.41 -10.85
CA HIS A 106 -15.02 23.32 -11.32
C HIS A 106 -15.05 24.59 -10.45
N GLU A 107 -15.21 25.76 -11.05
CA GLU A 107 -15.10 27.05 -10.34
C GLU A 107 -16.11 27.24 -9.21
N SER A 108 -17.32 26.71 -9.38
CA SER A 108 -18.38 26.74 -8.37
C SER A 108 -18.20 25.70 -7.25
N SER A 109 -17.18 24.84 -7.34
CA SER A 109 -16.97 23.77 -6.38
C SER A 109 -16.03 24.14 -5.24
N THR A 110 -16.45 23.85 -4.01
CA THR A 110 -15.66 24.04 -2.79
C THR A 110 -15.22 22.70 -2.19
N ILE A 111 -13.95 22.56 -1.84
CA ILE A 111 -13.41 21.36 -1.19
C ILE A 111 -13.89 21.29 0.27
N ILE A 112 -14.59 20.20 0.62
CA ILE A 112 -15.06 19.94 1.99
C ILE A 112 -14.06 19.06 2.75
N LYS A 113 -13.57 18.00 2.09
CA LYS A 113 -12.76 16.96 2.73
C LYS A 113 -11.84 16.31 1.72
N LYS A 114 -10.63 15.97 2.17
CA LYS A 114 -9.73 15.07 1.47
C LYS A 114 -9.63 13.78 2.25
N SER A 115 -9.57 12.65 1.56
CA SER A 115 -9.42 11.34 2.19
C SER A 115 -8.51 10.44 1.36
N TYR A 116 -7.78 9.59 2.06
CA TYR A 116 -6.94 8.59 1.46
C TYR A 116 -7.35 7.21 1.96
N TYR A 117 -7.60 6.32 1.01
CA TYR A 117 -7.83 4.92 1.24
C TYR A 117 -6.63 4.15 0.69
N ARG A 118 -5.98 3.38 1.57
CA ARG A 118 -4.72 2.70 1.24
C ARG A 118 -4.87 1.52 0.30
N GLY A 119 -6.09 1.03 0.11
CA GLY A 119 -6.29 -0.32 -0.41
C GLY A 119 -6.07 -1.37 0.66
N ASP A 120 -6.59 -2.57 0.41
CA ASP A 120 -6.38 -3.75 1.25
C ASP A 120 -5.29 -4.70 0.70
N GLY A 121 -4.76 -4.38 -0.49
CA GLY A 121 -3.80 -5.22 -1.20
C GLY A 121 -4.43 -6.46 -1.86
N PHE A 122 -5.76 -6.53 -1.94
CA PHE A 122 -6.50 -7.55 -2.68
C PHE A 122 -7.25 -6.87 -3.84
N ASP A 123 -8.58 -6.77 -3.72
CA ASP A 123 -9.44 -6.25 -4.79
C ASP A 123 -9.65 -4.74 -4.69
N ASN A 124 -9.30 -4.14 -3.54
CA ASN A 124 -9.48 -2.72 -3.33
C ASN A 124 -8.15 -2.00 -3.50
N GLU A 125 -8.02 -1.31 -4.61
CA GLU A 125 -6.88 -0.45 -4.93
C GLU A 125 -6.82 0.76 -3.98
N SER A 126 -5.61 1.30 -3.85
CA SER A 126 -5.44 2.58 -3.19
C SER A 126 -6.14 3.69 -3.96
N GLN A 127 -6.84 4.55 -3.22
CA GLN A 127 -7.65 5.62 -3.76
C GLN A 127 -7.42 6.89 -2.95
N THR A 128 -7.17 7.99 -3.64
CA THR A 128 -7.23 9.32 -3.03
C THR A 128 -8.48 10.02 -3.51
N SER A 129 -9.18 10.73 -2.63
CA SER A 129 -10.42 11.39 -2.99
C SER A 129 -10.60 12.75 -2.34
N ILE A 130 -11.30 13.62 -3.03
CA ILE A 130 -11.70 14.95 -2.61
C ILE A 130 -13.22 15.01 -2.67
N THR A 131 -13.86 15.22 -1.52
CA THR A 131 -15.28 15.55 -1.44
C THR A 131 -15.45 17.03 -1.67
N MET A 132 -16.31 17.37 -2.62
CA MET A 132 -16.61 18.74 -3.00
C MET A 132 -18.10 19.06 -2.80
N LYS A 133 -18.36 20.35 -2.58
CA LYS A 133 -19.71 20.94 -2.55
C LYS A 133 -19.87 21.84 -3.76
N THR A 134 -21.00 21.81 -4.43
CA THR A 134 -21.37 22.78 -5.47
C THR A 134 -22.84 23.17 -5.30
N GLU A 135 -23.25 24.28 -5.89
CA GLU A 135 -24.66 24.68 -6.03
C GLU A 135 -25.23 24.30 -7.40
N GLU A 136 -24.36 23.88 -8.33
CA GLU A 136 -24.76 23.41 -9.66
C GLU A 136 -25.24 21.96 -9.64
N GLU A 137 -26.00 21.60 -10.67
CA GLU A 137 -26.43 20.22 -10.89
C GLU A 137 -25.23 19.33 -11.21
N PHE A 138 -25.25 18.11 -10.65
CA PHE A 138 -24.15 17.18 -10.84
C PHE A 138 -23.89 16.84 -12.32
N SER A 139 -24.92 16.89 -13.17
CA SER A 139 -24.82 16.74 -14.63
C SER A 139 -23.87 17.76 -15.27
N SER A 140 -23.94 19.04 -14.85
CA SER A 140 -23.03 20.11 -15.30
C SER A 140 -21.58 19.80 -14.94
N ILE A 141 -21.36 19.37 -13.70
CA ILE A 141 -20.03 18.98 -13.21
C ILE A 141 -19.48 17.82 -14.03
N VAL A 142 -20.29 16.81 -14.34
CA VAL A 142 -19.87 15.66 -15.15
C VAL A 142 -19.47 16.08 -16.55
N GLU A 143 -20.25 16.96 -17.19
CA GLU A 143 -19.97 17.46 -18.54
C GLU A 143 -18.69 18.30 -18.59
N PHE A 144 -18.44 19.12 -17.57
CA PHE A 144 -17.17 19.83 -17.40
C PHE A 144 -15.99 18.86 -17.31
N TYR A 145 -16.06 17.86 -16.42
CA TYR A 145 -15.00 16.86 -16.27
C TYR A 145 -14.76 16.09 -17.56
N LYS A 146 -15.83 15.71 -18.25
CA LYS A 146 -15.74 15.03 -19.55
C LYS A 146 -14.94 15.86 -20.54
N THR A 147 -15.32 17.13 -20.71
CA THR A 147 -14.70 18.04 -21.67
C THR A 147 -13.23 18.28 -21.34
N GLU A 148 -12.93 18.64 -20.10
CA GLU A 148 -11.56 18.95 -19.66
C GLU A 148 -10.63 17.72 -19.75
N LEU A 149 -11.09 16.55 -19.31
CA LEU A 149 -10.27 15.34 -19.32
C LEU A 149 -10.07 14.80 -20.74
N GLU A 150 -11.11 14.76 -21.57
CA GLU A 150 -10.99 14.32 -22.96
C GLU A 150 -10.06 15.26 -23.76
N ASN A 151 -10.11 16.58 -23.51
CA ASN A 151 -9.18 17.55 -24.10
C ASN A 151 -7.71 17.33 -23.69
N GLN A 152 -7.49 16.79 -22.49
CA GLN A 152 -6.15 16.44 -21.98
C GLN A 152 -5.70 15.02 -22.38
N GLY A 153 -6.47 14.34 -23.24
CA GLY A 153 -6.16 13.02 -23.78
C GLY A 153 -6.50 11.86 -22.83
N TRP A 154 -7.35 12.08 -21.83
CA TRP A 154 -7.88 10.99 -21.01
C TRP A 154 -8.98 10.23 -21.75
N ARG A 155 -9.00 8.92 -21.62
CA ARG A 155 -9.99 8.05 -22.26
C ARG A 155 -11.12 7.75 -21.28
N ASN A 156 -12.35 8.05 -21.65
CA ASN A 156 -13.52 7.61 -20.90
C ASN A 156 -13.66 6.07 -20.98
N VAL A 157 -13.70 5.40 -19.84
CA VAL A 157 -13.79 3.93 -19.75
C VAL A 157 -15.06 3.43 -19.10
N TRP A 158 -15.71 4.26 -18.29
CA TRP A 158 -16.96 3.92 -17.66
C TRP A 158 -18.03 4.91 -18.10
N PRO A 159 -19.07 4.46 -18.82
CA PRO A 159 -20.11 5.35 -19.30
C PRO A 159 -20.77 6.06 -18.13
N ILE A 160 -21.14 7.32 -18.36
CA ILE A 160 -21.85 8.12 -17.37
C ILE A 160 -23.22 7.50 -17.11
N LYS A 161 -23.28 6.61 -16.12
CA LYS A 161 -24.50 5.93 -15.66
C LYS A 161 -24.56 6.09 -14.15
N ASN A 162 -25.73 6.43 -13.64
CA ASN A 162 -26.00 6.62 -12.20
C ASN A 162 -25.08 7.67 -11.55
N ASN A 163 -25.03 8.89 -12.11
CA ASN A 163 -24.31 10.02 -11.51
C ASN A 163 -22.85 9.70 -11.17
N SER A 164 -22.15 9.07 -12.12
CA SER A 164 -20.73 8.78 -11.99
C SER A 164 -20.04 8.76 -13.35
N GLY A 165 -18.72 8.97 -13.39
CA GLY A 165 -17.89 8.84 -14.59
C GLY A 165 -16.47 8.41 -14.21
N LEU A 166 -15.76 7.74 -15.12
CA LEU A 166 -14.38 7.32 -14.93
C LEU A 166 -13.60 7.47 -16.24
N TRP A 167 -12.45 8.13 -16.15
CA TRP A 167 -11.50 8.32 -17.24
C TRP A 167 -10.14 7.74 -16.85
N GLU A 168 -9.41 7.23 -17.84
CA GLU A 168 -8.09 6.63 -17.65
C GLU A 168 -7.04 7.32 -18.53
N LYS A 169 -5.84 7.43 -17.98
CA LYS A 169 -4.64 7.78 -18.72
C LYS A 169 -3.45 7.09 -18.06
N ASP A 170 -2.69 6.36 -18.87
CA ASP A 170 -1.57 5.53 -18.40
C ASP A 170 -2.00 4.57 -17.29
N ASN A 171 -1.45 4.75 -16.08
CA ASN A 171 -1.70 3.96 -14.89
C ASN A 171 -2.62 4.67 -13.88
N LEU A 172 -3.31 5.73 -14.30
CA LEU A 172 -4.15 6.57 -13.44
C LEU A 172 -5.60 6.58 -13.91
N GLY A 173 -6.52 6.57 -12.96
CA GLY A 173 -7.95 6.70 -13.22
C GLY A 173 -8.55 7.86 -12.46
N ILE A 174 -9.13 8.85 -13.13
CA ILE A 174 -9.89 9.93 -12.49
C ILE A 174 -11.38 9.59 -12.60
N GLY A 175 -12.05 9.52 -11.46
CA GLY A 175 -13.48 9.30 -11.40
C GLY A 175 -14.20 10.34 -10.58
N ILE A 176 -15.48 10.52 -10.91
CA ILE A 176 -16.39 11.40 -10.19
C ILE A 176 -17.65 10.62 -9.83
N LYS A 177 -18.25 10.92 -8.68
CA LYS A 177 -19.46 10.25 -8.20
C LYS A 177 -20.27 11.16 -7.28
N ALA A 178 -21.58 11.26 -7.51
CA ALA A 178 -22.48 11.91 -6.56
C ALA A 178 -22.54 11.11 -5.24
N LEU A 179 -22.52 11.80 -4.10
CA LEU A 179 -22.60 11.13 -2.79
C LEU A 179 -24.02 10.76 -2.40
N ASP A 180 -24.99 11.54 -2.87
CA ASP A 180 -26.41 11.31 -2.68
C ASP A 180 -27.08 11.44 -4.06
N PRO A 181 -27.60 10.34 -4.63
CA PRO A 181 -28.27 10.39 -5.93
C PRO A 181 -29.62 11.13 -5.88
N ASP A 182 -30.22 11.31 -4.69
CA ASP A 182 -31.50 11.99 -4.52
C ASP A 182 -31.34 13.49 -4.18
N ASP A 183 -30.14 13.92 -3.77
CA ASP A 183 -29.77 15.32 -3.51
C ASP A 183 -28.76 15.82 -4.57
N ASP A 184 -29.28 16.04 -5.77
CA ASP A 184 -28.56 16.35 -7.03
C ASP A 184 -27.76 17.67 -6.99
N LYS A 185 -27.82 18.42 -5.88
CA LYS A 185 -27.33 19.81 -5.76
C LYS A 185 -26.34 20.08 -4.65
N THR A 186 -25.72 19.07 -4.03
CA THR A 186 -24.89 19.41 -2.86
C THR A 186 -23.53 18.79 -2.81
N LYS A 187 -23.33 17.50 -3.07
CA LYS A 187 -22.01 16.88 -2.81
C LYS A 187 -21.64 15.78 -3.78
N TYR A 188 -20.39 15.85 -4.22
CA TYR A 188 -19.79 14.81 -5.03
C TYR A 188 -18.38 14.50 -4.55
N VAL A 189 -17.88 13.34 -4.98
CA VAL A 189 -16.50 12.91 -4.75
C VAL A 189 -15.79 12.82 -6.07
N VAL A 190 -14.62 13.43 -6.11
CA VAL A 190 -13.62 13.20 -7.14
C VAL A 190 -12.58 12.29 -6.55
N TYR A 191 -12.26 11.23 -7.25
CA TYR A 191 -11.30 10.25 -6.79
C TYR A 191 -10.32 9.89 -7.87
N MET A 192 -9.12 9.53 -7.44
CA MET A 192 -8.09 8.98 -8.30
C MET A 192 -7.76 7.55 -7.86
N LYS A 193 -7.82 6.63 -8.82
CA LYS A 193 -7.31 5.28 -8.73
C LYS A 193 -5.89 5.24 -9.28
N PHE A 194 -5.04 4.46 -8.63
CA PHE A 194 -3.65 4.25 -9.01
C PHE A 194 -3.48 2.78 -9.38
N TRP A 195 -3.38 2.51 -10.68
CA TRP A 195 -3.20 1.16 -11.22
C TRP A 195 -1.73 0.79 -11.27
N GLY A 196 -1.39 -0.34 -10.67
CA GLY A 196 -0.02 -0.86 -10.63
C GLY A 196 0.62 -0.75 -9.25
N ASN A 197 1.94 -0.94 -9.21
CA ASN A 197 2.70 -1.01 -7.97
C ASN A 197 3.00 0.40 -7.44
N TRP A 198 2.99 0.58 -6.11
CA TRP A 198 3.40 1.82 -5.43
C TRP A 198 4.73 2.41 -5.91
N PHE A 199 5.64 1.58 -6.44
CA PHE A 199 6.90 2.02 -7.00
C PHE A 199 6.68 3.00 -8.17
N ASN A 200 5.73 2.73 -9.06
CA ASN A 200 5.42 3.60 -10.19
C ASN A 200 5.00 4.99 -9.72
N ASP A 201 4.22 5.06 -8.64
CA ASP A 201 3.67 6.32 -8.12
C ASP A 201 4.74 7.19 -7.45
N MET A 202 5.79 6.58 -6.88
CA MET A 202 6.91 7.33 -6.32
C MET A 202 7.68 8.10 -7.40
N PHE A 203 7.82 7.49 -8.59
CA PHE A 203 8.56 8.07 -9.70
C PHE A 203 7.68 8.79 -10.71
N TYR A 204 6.36 8.82 -10.50
CA TYR A 204 5.45 9.57 -11.35
C TYR A 204 5.83 11.05 -11.34
N GLN A 205 6.20 11.55 -12.51
CA GLN A 205 6.52 12.95 -12.77
C GLN A 205 5.28 13.60 -13.38
N LEU A 206 4.90 14.75 -12.84
CA LEU A 206 3.81 15.59 -13.33
C LEU A 206 4.28 16.41 -14.53
#